data_AF-A0A954LNQ8-F1
#
_entry.id   AF-A0A954LNQ8-F1
#
_cell.length_a   1.000
_cell.length_b   1.000
_cell.length_c   1.000
_cell.angle_alpha   90.00
_cell.angle_beta   90.00
_cell.angle_gamma   90.00
#
_symmetry.space_group_name_H-M   'P 1'
#
loop_
_entity.id
_entity.type
_entity.pdbx_description
1 polymer ?
#
loop_
_entity_poly.entity_id
_entity_poly.type
_entity_poly.pdbx_seq_one_letter_code
_entity_poly.pdbx_strand_id
1 'polypeptide(L)'
;MKGTIGLAVAGALGVVGALCNWMYLHRQAAGFEKVDFVMISPNAQINLGDRLKEDHFTAVAIPRQYADDLSHVAIQWKDRMTVLGRRATRSYRG
;
A
#
# COMPACT_ATOMS: atom_id res chain seq x y z
N MET A 1 -43.62 16.66 -28.83
CA MET A 1 -42.81 15.46 -29.17
C MET A 1 -41.29 15.69 -29.22
N LYS A 2 -40.76 16.93 -29.13
CA LYS A 2 -39.30 17.19 -29.19
C LYS A 2 -38.58 17.07 -27.83
N GLY A 3 -39.28 17.29 -26.72
CA GLY A 3 -38.69 17.28 -25.37
C GLY A 3 -38.30 15.88 -24.85
N THR A 4 -39.07 14.84 -25.20
CA THR A 4 -38.80 13.45 -24.80
C THR A 4 -37.55 12.89 -25.48
N ILE A 5 -37.28 13.29 -26.73
CA ILE A 5 -36.06 12.94 -27.46
C ILE A 5 -34.85 13.61 -26.80
N GLY A 6 -34.95 14.90 -26.43
CA GLY A 6 -33.89 15.60 -25.71
C GLY A 6 -33.58 14.96 -24.35
N LEU A 7 -34.61 14.54 -23.62
CA LEU A 7 -34.48 13.88 -22.31
C LEU A 7 -33.84 12.48 -22.44
N ALA A 8 -34.22 11.72 -23.48
CA ALA A 8 -33.61 10.43 -23.78
C ALA A 8 -32.14 10.57 -24.16
N VAL A 9 -31.78 11.55 -24.98
CA VAL A 9 -30.40 11.82 -25.38
C VAL A 9 -29.55 12.30 -24.19
N ALA A 10 -30.09 13.20 -23.35
CA ALA A 10 -29.41 13.65 -22.14
C ALA A 10 -29.19 12.50 -21.15
N GLY A 11 -30.18 11.61 -20.98
CA GLY A 11 -30.04 10.41 -20.16
C GLY A 11 -28.95 9.47 -20.68
N ALA A 12 -28.92 9.22 -21.99
CA ALA A 12 -27.90 8.38 -22.61
C ALA A 12 -26.48 8.96 -22.45
N LEU A 13 -26.31 10.26 -22.71
CA LEU A 13 -25.04 10.95 -22.52
C LEU A 13 -24.60 10.96 -21.05
N GLY A 14 -25.55 11.12 -20.12
CA GLY A 14 -25.28 11.05 -18.68
C GLY A 14 -24.77 9.68 -18.24
N VAL A 15 -25.37 8.60 -18.74
CA VAL A 15 -24.93 7.22 -18.45
C VAL A 15 -23.53 6.97 -19.03
N VAL A 16 -23.28 7.39 -20.27
CA VAL A 16 -21.95 7.26 -20.89
C VAL A 16 -20.89 8.04 -20.09
N GLY A 17 -21.20 9.27 -19.67
CA GLY A 17 -20.32 10.07 -18.83
C GLY A 17 -20.03 9.40 -17.49
N ALA A 18 -21.05 8.84 -16.84
CA ALA A 18 -20.90 8.12 -15.58
C ALA A 18 -20.01 6.87 -15.73
N LEU A 19 -20.19 6.10 -16.81
CA LEU A 19 -19.37 4.92 -17.11
C LEU A 19 -17.91 5.29 -17.38
N CYS A 20 -17.67 6.34 -18.18
CA CYS A 20 -16.32 6.84 -18.43
C CYS A 20 -15.62 7.30 -17.14
N ASN A 21 -16.34 8.03 -16.29
CA ASN A 21 -15.82 8.48 -15.00
C ASN A 21 -15.52 7.30 -14.06
N TRP A 22 -16.43 6.32 -14.00
CA TRP A 22 -16.24 5.11 -13.19
C TRP A 22 -15.02 4.32 -13.65
N MET A 23 -14.86 4.10 -14.95
CA MET A 23 -13.71 3.39 -15.51
C MET A 23 -12.39 4.11 -15.23
N TYR A 24 -12.38 5.45 -15.32
CA TYR A 24 -11.21 6.27 -14.99
C TYR A 24 -10.80 6.07 -13.52
N LEU A 25 -11.75 6.24 -12.59
CA LEU A 25 -11.50 6.05 -11.16
C LEU A 25 -11.07 4.62 -10.84
N HIS A 26 -11.68 3.62 -11.49
CA HIS A 26 -11.34 2.22 -11.27
C HIS A 26 -9.91 1.90 -11.74
N ARG A 27 -9.48 2.42 -12.90
CA ARG A 27 -8.09 2.27 -13.36
C ARG A 27 -7.10 2.97 -12.43
N GLN A 28 -7.44 4.18 -11.97
CA GLN A 28 -6.58 4.92 -11.05
C GLN A 28 -6.49 4.22 -9.68
N ALA A 29 -7.60 3.65 -9.19
CA ALA A 29 -7.66 2.87 -7.96
C ALA A 29 -6.91 1.53 -8.09
N ALA A 30 -6.96 0.87 -9.24
CA ALA A 30 -6.27 -0.41 -9.48
C ALA A 30 -4.73 -0.28 -9.41
N GLY A 31 -4.17 0.92 -9.65
CA GLY A 31 -2.74 1.19 -9.45
C GLY A 31 -2.28 1.25 -7.99
N PHE A 32 -3.21 1.20 -7.01
CA PHE A 32 -2.91 1.25 -5.58
C PHE A 32 -2.80 -0.13 -4.92
N GLU A 33 -2.27 -1.13 -5.62
CA GLU A 33 -1.85 -2.35 -4.92
C GLU A 33 -0.72 -1.98 -3.95
N LYS A 34 -0.93 -2.20 -2.65
CA LYS A 34 0.04 -1.90 -1.60
C LYS A 34 0.69 -3.18 -1.14
N VAL A 35 2.00 -3.13 -0.92
CA VAL A 35 2.78 -4.23 -0.34
C VAL A 35 3.34 -3.75 0.99
N ASP A 36 3.17 -4.58 2.02
CA ASP A 36 3.62 -4.26 3.37
C ASP A 36 5.03 -4.79 3.62
N PHE A 37 5.89 -3.94 4.15
CA PHE A 37 7.26 -4.26 4.54
C PHE A 37 7.46 -4.13 6.05
N VAL A 38 8.48 -4.82 6.56
CA VAL A 38 8.92 -4.69 7.95
C VAL A 38 9.68 -3.39 8.12
N MET A 39 9.19 -2.54 9.00
CA MET A 39 9.86 -1.32 9.46
C MET A 39 10.14 -1.44 10.96
N ILE A 40 11.21 -0.80 11.44
CA ILE A 40 11.46 -0.68 12.87
C ILE A 40 10.47 0.35 13.44
N SER A 41 9.76 -0.03 14.50
CA SER A 41 8.82 0.87 15.17
C SER A 41 9.55 2.15 15.62
N PRO A 42 8.98 3.35 15.40
CA PRO A 42 9.61 4.60 15.81
C PRO A 42 9.78 4.69 17.32
N ASN A 43 8.98 3.96 18.11
CA ASN A 43 9.14 3.93 19.57
C ASN A 43 10.09 2.82 20.04
N ALA A 44 10.67 2.03 19.14
CA ALA A 44 11.55 0.93 19.51
C ALA A 44 12.97 1.44 19.76
N GLN A 45 13.49 1.08 20.94
CA GLN A 45 14.89 1.23 21.26
C GLN A 45 15.57 -0.14 21.16
N ILE A 46 16.47 -0.27 20.19
CA ILE A 46 17.19 -1.51 19.90
C ILE A 46 18.68 -1.23 20.06
N ASN A 47 19.36 -1.95 20.94
CA ASN A 47 20.82 -1.86 21.06
C ASN A 47 21.50 -2.95 20.24
N LEU A 48 22.76 -2.71 19.90
CA LEU A 48 23.61 -3.72 19.26
C LEU A 48 23.68 -4.99 20.12
N GLY A 49 23.37 -6.14 19.51
CA GLY A 49 23.34 -7.44 20.19
C GLY A 49 21.98 -7.82 20.79
N ASP A 50 21.02 -6.90 20.88
CA ASP A 50 19.68 -7.20 21.41
C ASP A 50 18.92 -8.17 20.50
N ARG A 51 18.04 -8.98 21.11
CA ARG A 51 17.12 -9.84 20.34
C ARG A 51 15.97 -9.01 19.79
N LEU A 52 15.72 -9.15 18.49
CA LEU A 52 14.58 -8.55 17.82
C LEU A 52 13.27 -9.22 18.26
N LYS A 53 12.32 -8.42 18.73
CA LYS A 53 10.99 -8.84 19.19
C LYS A 53 9.91 -8.31 18.25
N GLU A 54 8.70 -8.86 18.33
CA GLU A 54 7.59 -8.45 17.45
C GLU A 54 7.20 -6.99 17.71
N ASP A 55 7.25 -6.54 18.96
CA ASP A 55 6.99 -5.15 19.37
C ASP A 55 7.98 -4.13 18.77
N HIS A 56 9.13 -4.59 18.28
CA HIS A 56 10.11 -3.72 17.61
C HIS A 56 9.74 -3.44 16.15
N PHE A 57 8.76 -4.13 15.60
CA PHE A 57 8.40 -4.05 14.19
C PHE A 57 7.02 -3.42 13.98
N THR A 58 6.91 -2.66 12.90
CA THR A 58 5.65 -2.15 12.38
C THR A 58 5.57 -2.38 10.88
N ALA A 59 4.35 -2.45 10.35
CA ALA A 59 4.13 -2.58 8.91
C ALA A 59 4.19 -1.20 8.25
N VAL A 60 4.92 -1.10 7.14
CA VAL A 60 4.86 0.08 6.27
C VAL A 60 4.30 -0.32 4.92
N ALA A 61 3.18 0.30 4.55
CA ALA A 61 2.49 0.04 3.29
C ALA A 61 3.09 0.91 2.18
N ILE A 62 3.68 0.28 1.17
CA ILE A 62 4.31 0.96 0.04
C ILE A 62 3.57 0.56 -1.25
N PRO A 63 3.23 1.51 -2.13
CA PRO A 63 2.64 1.18 -3.43
C PRO A 63 3.56 0.25 -4.23
N ARG A 64 3.00 -0.81 -4.81
CA ARG A 64 3.75 -1.86 -5.53
C ARG A 64 4.66 -1.29 -6.63
N GLN A 65 4.20 -0.24 -7.31
CA GLN A 65 4.95 0.49 -8.33
C GLN A 65 6.32 1.03 -7.86
N TYR A 66 6.51 1.24 -6.55
CA TYR A 66 7.78 1.69 -5.95
C TYR A 66 8.44 0.61 -5.07
N ALA A 67 7.84 -0.58 -4.99
CA ALA A 67 8.24 -1.63 -4.07
C ALA A 67 9.22 -2.66 -4.67
N ASP A 68 9.44 -2.65 -5.98
CA ASP A 68 10.29 -3.65 -6.66
C ASP A 68 11.72 -3.65 -6.10
N ASP A 69 12.38 -2.48 -6.06
CA ASP A 69 13.72 -2.35 -5.48
C ASP A 69 13.75 -2.70 -3.99
N LEU A 70 12.70 -2.33 -3.26
CA LEU A 70 12.58 -2.64 -1.83
C LEU A 70 12.42 -4.13 -1.58
N SER A 71 11.78 -4.89 -2.48
CA SER A 71 11.56 -6.33 -2.31
C SER A 71 12.86 -7.14 -2.28
N HIS A 72 13.94 -6.62 -2.83
CA HIS A 72 15.26 -7.25 -2.84
C HIS A 72 16.08 -7.00 -1.57
N VAL A 73 15.81 -5.90 -0.86
CA VAL A 73 16.61 -5.46 0.30
C VAL A 73 15.84 -5.47 1.63
N ALA A 74 14.52 -5.33 1.57
CA ALA A 74 13.63 -5.28 2.71
C ALA A 74 12.74 -6.53 2.78
N ILE A 75 12.49 -6.98 4.01
CA ILE A 75 11.67 -8.15 4.27
C ILE A 75 10.20 -7.74 4.25
N GLN A 76 9.37 -8.51 3.55
CA GLN A 76 7.93 -8.30 3.53
C GLN A 76 7.31 -8.59 4.91
N TRP A 77 6.25 -7.89 5.28
CA TRP A 77 5.59 -8.05 6.58
C TRP A 77 5.13 -9.49 6.87
N LYS A 78 4.73 -10.22 5.82
CA LYS A 78 4.35 -11.63 5.90
C LYS A 78 5.49 -12.53 6.38
N ASP A 79 6.74 -12.15 6.07
CA ASP A 79 7.95 -12.92 6.37
C ASP A 79 8.68 -12.40 7.63
N ARG A 80 8.06 -11.49 8.40
CA ARG A 80 8.65 -10.90 9.62
C ARG A 80 9.12 -11.93 10.65
N MET A 81 8.53 -13.12 10.65
CA MET A 81 8.92 -14.24 11.52
C MET A 81 10.37 -14.70 11.28
N THR A 82 10.94 -14.43 10.10
CA THR A 82 12.32 -14.82 9.75
C THR A 82 13.40 -14.01 10.46
N VAL A 83 13.05 -12.81 10.95
CA VAL A 83 13.94 -11.89 11.67
C VAL A 83 13.71 -11.87 13.17
N LEU A 84 12.58 -12.42 13.63
CA LEU A 84 12.32 -12.56 15.06
C LEU A 84 13.38 -13.41 15.76
N GLY A 85 13.86 -12.94 16.91
CA GLY A 85 14.89 -13.61 17.70
C GLY A 85 16.32 -13.46 17.17
N ARG A 86 16.54 -12.90 15.97
CA ARG A 86 17.89 -12.55 15.51
C ARG A 86 18.48 -11.44 16.37
N ARG A 87 19.81 -11.42 16.46
CA ARG A 87 20.55 -10.35 17.14
C ARG A 87 20.68 -9.13 16.24
N ALA A 88 20.38 -7.96 16.78
CA ALA A 88 20.55 -6.69 16.10
C ALA A 88 22.04 -6.43 15.83
N THR A 89 22.37 -6.13 14.58
CA THR A 89 23.75 -5.80 14.14
C THR A 89 24.04 -4.30 14.21
N ARG A 90 23.02 -3.48 14.48
CA ARG A 90 23.11 -2.03 14.63
C ARG A 90 22.15 -1.57 15.73
N SER A 91 22.55 -0.53 16.45
CA SER A 91 21.65 0.15 17.37
C SER A 91 20.69 1.06 16.58
N TYR A 92 19.43 1.09 16.99
CA TYR A 92 18.41 1.97 16.45
C TYR A 92 17.66 2.64 17.60
N ARG A 93 17.42 3.95 17.45
CA ARG A 93 16.65 4.75 18.39
C ARG A 93 15.78 5.68 17.54
N GLY A 94 14.49 5.39 17.52
CA GLY A 94 13.48 6.28 16.94
C GLY A 94 12.91 7.24 17.97
#